data_AF-A0A1Z8ZI02-F1
#
_entry.id   AF-A0A1Z8ZI02-F1
#
_cell.length_a   1.000
_cell.length_b   1.000
_cell.length_c   1.000
_cell.angle_alpha   90.00
_cell.angle_beta   90.00
_cell.angle_gamma   90.00
#
_symmetry.space_group_name_H-M   'P 1'
#
loop_
_entity.id
_entity.type
_entity.pdbx_description
1 polymer ?
#
loop_
_entity_poly.entity_id
_entity_poly.type
_entity_poly.pdbx_seq_one_letter_code
_entity_poly.pdbx_strand_id
1 'polypeptide(L)'
;MSFYTSLTGLKAATTELSITSNNIANVGTSGFKKSRASFGDIFATSPLQKATSVVGQGVSLKEVRQEFSQGNVEFSSNTLDLAISGEGFFPLKSADGLTDIYTRNGSFVLDEQFSVINSSGQALLAAAVDSSGKADLSKLNKLQIPTTTAGEARQTSLVDLSLNLPSDAEVIYSEFNRNNPNTYNKSTALSVYDSGGNSYLATIYYVKTANATANSPFNKWQTYVFVGDDAVSAALQQATDENGELRYVNKYGELKPRSEVEDLLVNRKTQKFALDDLTDVRTSVSATVTGGDLPSSLDLSSDQGFNFTADN
;
A
#
# COMPACT_ATOMS: atom_id res chain seq x y z
N MET A 1 66.75 3.81 -38.26
CA MET A 1 65.27 3.89 -38.18
C MET A 1 64.60 2.52 -37.98
N SER A 2 65.05 1.41 -38.61
CA SER A 2 64.38 0.09 -38.46
C SER A 2 64.43 -0.52 -37.06
N PHE A 3 65.52 -0.36 -36.30
CA PHE A 3 65.62 -0.87 -34.92
C PHE A 3 64.58 -0.25 -33.97
N TYR A 4 64.24 1.03 -34.16
CA TYR A 4 63.20 1.69 -33.37
C TYR A 4 61.83 1.09 -33.67
N THR A 5 61.52 0.88 -34.96
CA THR A 5 60.28 0.23 -35.40
C THR A 5 60.15 -1.17 -34.79
N SER A 6 61.19 -2.00 -34.86
CA SER A 6 61.22 -3.34 -34.26
C SER A 6 61.10 -3.31 -32.74
N LEU A 7 61.76 -2.36 -32.06
CA LEU A 7 61.67 -2.20 -30.60
C LEU A 7 60.25 -1.83 -30.16
N THR A 8 59.57 -0.95 -30.90
CA THR A 8 58.18 -0.60 -30.59
C THR A 8 57.23 -1.79 -30.77
N GLY A 9 57.43 -2.61 -31.80
CA GLY A 9 56.68 -3.86 -32.00
C GLY A 9 56.89 -4.87 -30.88
N LEU A 10 58.14 -5.06 -30.45
CA LEU A 10 58.45 -5.95 -29.31
C LEU A 10 57.79 -5.46 -28.01
N LYS A 11 57.84 -4.14 -27.74
CA LYS A 11 57.15 -3.56 -26.58
C LYS A 11 55.64 -3.78 -26.62
N ALA A 12 55.00 -3.56 -27.78
CA ALA A 12 53.57 -3.82 -27.95
C ALA A 12 53.22 -5.28 -27.65
N ALA A 13 53.98 -6.23 -28.20
CA ALA A 13 53.79 -7.66 -27.93
C ALA A 13 53.94 -8.00 -26.44
N THR A 14 54.95 -7.43 -25.75
CA THR A 14 55.11 -7.66 -24.30
C THR A 14 53.93 -7.13 -23.47
N THR A 15 53.36 -5.98 -23.85
CA THR A 15 52.17 -5.43 -23.17
C THR A 15 50.93 -6.28 -23.39
N GLU A 16 50.73 -6.79 -24.61
CA GLU A 16 49.62 -7.69 -24.94
C GLU A 16 49.72 -9.01 -24.16
N LEU A 17 50.93 -9.59 -24.09
CA LEU A 17 51.19 -10.78 -23.29
C LEU A 17 50.93 -10.54 -21.81
N SER A 18 51.30 -9.36 -21.28
CA SER A 18 51.07 -9.02 -19.87
C SER A 18 49.58 -8.93 -19.54
N ILE A 19 48.80 -8.27 -20.40
CA ILE A 19 47.33 -8.15 -20.24
C ILE A 19 46.66 -9.51 -20.37
N THR A 20 47.05 -10.30 -21.37
CA THR A 20 46.52 -11.65 -21.57
C THR A 20 46.83 -12.56 -20.38
N SER A 21 48.06 -12.49 -19.85
CA SER A 21 48.47 -13.24 -18.67
C SER A 21 47.65 -12.83 -17.44
N ASN A 22 47.39 -11.53 -17.25
CA ASN A 22 46.56 -11.06 -16.16
C ASN A 22 45.10 -11.53 -16.29
N ASN A 23 44.55 -11.54 -17.50
CA ASN A 23 43.19 -12.06 -17.75
C ASN A 23 43.10 -13.57 -17.42
N ILE A 24 44.10 -14.36 -17.85
CA ILE A 24 44.15 -15.80 -17.56
C ILE A 24 44.28 -16.05 -16.06
N ALA A 25 45.16 -15.31 -15.38
CA ALA A 25 45.36 -15.45 -13.94
C ALA A 25 44.09 -15.16 -13.12
N ASN A 26 43.22 -14.27 -13.60
CA ASN A 26 42.00 -13.87 -12.90
C ASN A 26 40.72 -14.56 -13.39
N VAL A 27 40.83 -15.62 -14.21
CA VAL A 27 39.65 -16.32 -14.77
C VAL A 27 38.69 -16.87 -13.69
N GLY A 28 39.23 -17.25 -12.53
CA GLY A 28 38.44 -17.76 -11.40
C GLY A 28 37.91 -16.67 -10.45
N THR A 29 38.22 -15.39 -10.70
CA THR A 29 37.81 -14.30 -9.80
C THR A 29 36.41 -13.81 -10.16
N SER A 30 35.47 -13.93 -9.23
CA SER A 30 34.11 -13.42 -9.42
C SER A 30 34.09 -11.91 -9.66
N GLY A 31 33.29 -11.47 -10.63
CA GLY A 31 33.15 -10.06 -10.99
C GLY A 31 34.32 -9.47 -11.79
N PHE A 32 35.35 -10.27 -12.15
CA PHE A 32 36.46 -9.79 -12.98
C PHE A 32 36.00 -9.36 -14.37
N LYS A 33 36.50 -8.21 -14.85
CA LYS A 33 36.28 -7.71 -16.21
C LYS A 33 37.60 -7.74 -16.98
N LYS A 34 37.66 -8.61 -18.00
CA LYS A 34 38.84 -8.78 -18.83
C LYS A 34 39.24 -7.46 -19.49
N SER A 35 40.54 -7.27 -19.65
CA SER A 35 41.10 -6.09 -20.32
C SER A 35 41.63 -6.44 -21.70
N ARG A 36 41.57 -5.50 -22.65
CA ARG A 36 42.22 -5.63 -23.97
C ARG A 36 43.12 -4.43 -24.24
N ALA A 37 44.26 -4.68 -24.88
CA ALA A 37 45.10 -3.63 -25.42
C ALA A 37 44.50 -3.06 -26.71
N SER A 38 44.62 -1.76 -26.91
CA SER A 38 44.39 -1.12 -28.21
C SER A 38 45.68 -0.46 -28.66
N PHE A 39 46.11 -0.79 -29.88
CA PHE A 39 47.34 -0.28 -30.47
C PHE A 39 47.03 0.73 -31.58
N GLY A 40 47.94 1.68 -31.75
CA GLY A 40 47.93 2.62 -32.86
C GLY A 40 49.27 2.64 -33.57
N ASP A 41 49.24 2.83 -34.88
CA ASP A 41 50.43 3.13 -35.66
C ASP A 41 51.05 4.47 -35.24
N ILE A 42 52.37 4.55 -35.36
CA ILE A 42 53.10 5.80 -35.23
C ILE A 42 53.37 6.28 -36.66
N PHE A 43 52.61 7.27 -37.12
CA PHE A 43 52.87 7.95 -38.38
C PHE A 43 53.64 9.25 -38.14
N ALA A 44 54.60 9.52 -39.02
CA ALA A 44 55.23 10.84 -39.15
C ALA A 44 54.78 11.46 -40.47
N THR A 45 53.57 11.98 -40.53
CA THR A 45 53.14 12.79 -41.68
C THR A 45 53.21 14.25 -41.27
N SER A 46 54.13 14.99 -41.88
CA SER A 46 53.93 16.44 -42.03
C SER A 46 52.72 16.64 -42.95
N PRO A 47 51.80 17.59 -42.69
CA PRO A 47 50.60 17.83 -43.50
C PRO A 47 50.85 18.04 -45.01
N LEU A 48 52.11 18.33 -45.39
CA LEU A 48 52.55 18.57 -46.77
C LEU A 48 53.12 17.32 -47.47
N GLN A 49 53.23 16.17 -46.81
CA GLN A 49 53.82 14.95 -47.37
C GLN A 49 52.77 13.97 -47.92
N LYS A 50 53.06 13.41 -49.11
CA LYS A 50 52.23 12.40 -49.77
C LYS A 50 52.27 11.08 -48.98
N ALA A 51 51.12 10.62 -48.50
CA ALA A 51 51.01 9.43 -47.63
C ALA A 51 51.59 8.14 -48.25
N THR A 52 51.62 8.03 -49.59
CA THR A 52 52.20 6.89 -50.32
C THR A 52 53.74 6.83 -50.27
N SER A 53 54.40 7.87 -49.74
CA SER A 53 55.85 8.04 -49.80
C SER A 53 56.52 7.94 -48.43
N VAL A 54 55.76 7.70 -47.36
CA VAL A 54 56.25 7.70 -45.97
C VAL A 54 56.16 6.29 -45.39
N VAL A 55 57.29 5.78 -44.89
CA VAL A 55 57.36 4.50 -44.16
C VAL A 55 56.90 4.72 -42.71
N GLY A 56 56.05 3.84 -42.19
CA GLY A 56 55.56 3.91 -40.80
C GLY A 56 56.68 3.85 -39.76
N GLN A 57 56.51 4.53 -38.62
CA GLN A 57 57.54 4.63 -37.57
C GLN A 57 57.37 3.63 -36.42
N GLY A 58 56.36 2.76 -36.49
CA GLY A 58 56.15 1.69 -35.52
C GLY A 58 54.76 1.68 -34.94
N VAL A 59 54.63 1.20 -33.71
CA VAL A 59 53.35 1.02 -33.01
C VAL A 59 53.44 1.53 -31.57
N SER A 60 52.35 2.04 -31.02
CA SER A 60 52.25 2.44 -29.62
C SER A 60 50.96 1.91 -29.00
N LEU A 61 51.01 1.65 -27.68
CA LEU A 61 49.82 1.36 -26.90
C LEU A 61 49.00 2.65 -26.76
N LYS A 62 47.77 2.65 -27.28
CA LYS A 62 46.85 3.77 -27.12
C LYS A 62 46.18 3.72 -25.75
N GLU A 63 45.70 2.55 -25.36
CA GLU A 63 44.95 2.36 -24.13
C GLU A 63 44.79 0.88 -23.78
N VAL A 64 44.47 0.62 -22.52
CA VAL A 64 43.99 -0.67 -22.02
C VAL A 64 42.54 -0.47 -21.61
N ARG A 65 41.61 -1.13 -22.31
CA ARG A 65 40.17 -1.02 -22.03
C ARG A 65 39.67 -2.27 -21.33
N GLN A 66 38.89 -2.09 -20.27
CA GLN A 66 38.08 -3.17 -19.70
C GLN A 66 36.85 -3.43 -20.57
N GLU A 67 36.49 -4.70 -20.72
CA GLU A 67 35.29 -5.14 -21.41
C GLU A 67 34.20 -5.50 -20.39
N PHE A 68 33.06 -4.80 -20.46
CA PHE A 68 31.94 -4.96 -19.53
C PHE A 68 30.86 -5.93 -20.00
N SER A 69 31.20 -6.90 -20.86
CA SER A 69 30.29 -7.96 -21.29
C SER A 69 29.81 -8.80 -20.09
N GLN A 70 28.58 -9.29 -20.17
CA GLN A 70 27.98 -10.15 -19.13
C GLN A 70 28.63 -11.54 -19.18
N GLY A 71 29.03 -12.04 -18.01
CA GLY A 71 29.53 -13.40 -17.85
C GLY A 71 28.43 -14.39 -17.47
N ASN A 72 28.77 -15.67 -17.39
CA ASN A 72 27.86 -16.69 -16.86
C ASN A 72 27.58 -16.44 -15.38
N VAL A 73 26.35 -16.70 -14.93
CA VAL A 73 25.97 -16.65 -13.52
C VAL A 73 25.90 -18.08 -13.02
N GLU A 74 26.62 -18.36 -11.93
CA GLU A 74 26.57 -19.65 -11.24
C GLU A 74 25.82 -19.47 -9.93
N PHE A 75 24.98 -20.45 -9.59
CA PHE A 75 24.25 -20.45 -8.34
C PHE A 75 25.18 -20.86 -7.20
N SER A 76 25.09 -20.16 -6.07
CA SER A 76 25.74 -20.57 -4.82
C SER A 76 24.70 -20.94 -3.78
N SER A 77 25.16 -21.59 -2.70
CA SER A 77 24.32 -21.93 -1.54
C SER A 77 24.28 -20.83 -0.47
N ASN A 78 25.06 -19.75 -0.63
CA ASN A 78 25.11 -18.64 0.30
C ASN A 78 24.00 -17.64 -0.02
N THR A 79 23.27 -17.18 1.00
CA THR A 79 22.12 -16.27 0.84
C THR A 79 22.52 -14.85 0.48
N LEU A 80 23.73 -14.42 0.88
CA LEU A 80 24.27 -13.08 0.62
C LEU A 80 25.14 -13.01 -0.63
N ASP A 81 25.21 -14.07 -1.42
CA ASP A 81 25.85 -14.02 -2.73
C ASP A 81 24.84 -13.49 -3.76
N LEU A 82 25.15 -12.32 -4.30
CA LEU A 82 24.30 -11.59 -5.22
C LEU A 82 24.96 -11.44 -6.58
N ALA A 83 24.18 -11.54 -7.64
CA ALA A 83 24.64 -11.30 -9.00
C ALA A 83 23.72 -10.29 -9.70
N ILE A 84 24.32 -9.31 -10.38
CA ILE A 84 23.59 -8.36 -11.22
C ILE A 84 23.48 -8.95 -12.63
N SER A 85 22.24 -9.14 -13.10
CA SER A 85 21.97 -9.43 -14.50
C SER A 85 21.76 -8.12 -15.25
N GLY A 86 22.64 -7.85 -16.23
CA GLY A 86 22.60 -6.62 -17.03
C GLY A 86 23.57 -5.54 -16.54
N GLU A 87 23.22 -4.28 -16.78
CA GLU A 87 24.03 -3.11 -16.41
C GLU A 87 23.85 -2.72 -14.94
N GLY A 88 24.83 -2.04 -14.35
CA GLY A 88 24.81 -1.63 -12.93
C GLY A 88 26.03 -2.09 -12.12
N PHE A 89 26.14 -1.65 -10.87
CA PHE A 89 27.18 -2.05 -9.92
C PHE A 89 26.58 -2.03 -8.51
N PHE A 90 27.17 -2.81 -7.60
CA PHE A 90 26.87 -2.69 -6.17
C PHE A 90 27.62 -1.47 -5.61
N PRO A 91 26.90 -0.50 -5.02
CA PRO A 91 27.51 0.61 -4.29
C PRO A 91 27.97 0.11 -2.92
N LEU A 92 29.24 0.30 -2.62
CA LEU A 92 29.86 0.00 -1.34
C LEU A 92 30.40 1.27 -0.72
N LYS A 93 30.57 1.24 0.60
CA LYS A 93 31.32 2.23 1.35
C LYS A 93 32.57 1.59 1.94
N SER A 94 33.70 2.28 1.86
CA SER A 94 34.93 1.86 2.55
C SER A 94 34.71 1.68 4.05
N ALA A 95 35.57 0.88 4.69
CA ALA A 95 35.47 0.58 6.12
C ALA A 95 35.48 1.85 7.01
N ASP A 96 36.23 2.88 6.59
CA ASP A 96 36.28 4.19 7.24
C ASP A 96 35.04 5.08 6.98
N GLY A 97 34.14 4.68 6.06
CA GLY A 97 32.93 5.42 5.72
C GLY A 97 33.13 6.57 4.72
N LEU A 98 34.34 6.82 4.23
CA LEU A 98 34.68 8.05 3.51
C LEU A 98 34.57 7.94 1.98
N THR A 99 34.76 6.74 1.43
CA THR A 99 34.87 6.53 -0.02
C THR A 99 33.75 5.64 -0.53
N ASP A 100 33.08 6.10 -1.58
CA ASP A 100 32.12 5.28 -2.33
C ASP A 100 32.88 4.43 -3.35
N ILE A 101 32.57 3.13 -3.37
CA ILE A 101 33.24 2.12 -4.19
C ILE A 101 32.17 1.36 -4.97
N TYR A 102 32.44 1.02 -6.21
CA TYR A 102 31.51 0.26 -7.05
C TYR A 102 32.13 -1.07 -7.44
N THR A 103 31.40 -2.16 -7.23
CA THR A 103 31.87 -3.51 -7.57
C THR A 103 30.81 -4.32 -8.30
N ARG A 104 31.28 -5.29 -9.10
CA ARG A 104 30.46 -6.36 -9.67
C ARG A 104 30.53 -7.66 -8.89
N ASN A 105 31.50 -7.79 -7.99
CA ASN A 105 31.60 -8.94 -7.11
C ASN A 105 30.56 -8.79 -6.00
N GLY A 106 29.57 -9.68 -5.99
CA GLY A 106 28.50 -9.70 -4.99
C GLY A 106 28.65 -10.80 -3.95
N SER A 107 29.89 -11.25 -3.68
CA SER A 107 30.14 -12.11 -2.51
C SER A 107 30.19 -11.27 -1.25
N PHE A 108 29.12 -11.36 -0.45
CA PHE A 108 28.96 -10.62 0.80
C PHE A 108 28.82 -11.55 2.00
N VAL A 109 29.20 -11.03 3.15
CA VAL A 109 29.10 -11.68 4.46
C VAL A 109 28.52 -10.69 5.47
N LEU A 110 28.04 -11.21 6.60
CA LEU A 110 27.53 -10.40 7.69
C LEU A 110 28.64 -10.14 8.70
N ASP A 111 28.80 -8.88 9.14
CA ASP A 111 29.70 -8.54 10.25
C ASP A 111 29.03 -8.68 11.63
N GLU A 112 29.79 -8.45 12.70
CA GLU A 112 29.32 -8.50 14.09
C GLU A 112 28.24 -7.44 14.40
N GLN A 113 28.15 -6.39 13.58
CA GLN A 113 27.15 -5.33 13.67
C GLN A 113 25.93 -5.61 12.77
N PHE A 114 25.81 -6.82 12.23
CA PHE A 114 24.77 -7.23 11.30
C PHE A 114 24.73 -6.39 10.01
N SER A 115 25.85 -5.78 9.63
CA SER A 115 26.01 -5.07 8.37
C SER A 115 26.47 -6.04 7.29
N VAL A 116 25.97 -5.85 6.07
CA VAL A 116 26.39 -6.65 4.91
C VAL A 116 27.67 -6.04 4.36
N ILE A 117 28.77 -6.78 4.44
CA ILE A 117 30.11 -6.35 4.02
C ILE A 117 30.71 -7.31 2.99
N ASN A 118 31.70 -6.86 2.23
CA ASN A 118 32.53 -7.77 1.42
C ASN A 118 33.74 -8.31 2.22
N SER A 119 34.53 -9.19 1.60
CA SER A 119 35.74 -9.76 2.21
C SER A 119 36.81 -8.74 2.61
N SER A 120 36.74 -7.51 2.09
CA SER A 120 37.62 -6.39 2.44
C SER A 120 37.05 -5.48 3.54
N GLY A 121 35.91 -5.84 4.15
CA GLY A 121 35.26 -5.04 5.21
C GLY A 121 34.53 -3.80 4.68
N GLN A 122 34.24 -3.73 3.38
CA GLN A 122 33.50 -2.61 2.78
C GLN A 122 32.00 -2.91 2.85
N ALA A 123 31.21 -1.96 3.34
CA ALA A 123 29.79 -2.15 3.59
C ALA A 123 28.95 -1.92 2.32
N LEU A 124 28.02 -2.81 2.04
CA LEU A 124 27.03 -2.67 0.98
C LEU A 124 26.07 -1.53 1.31
N LEU A 125 25.82 -0.66 0.35
CA LEU A 125 24.87 0.43 0.48
C LEU A 125 23.52 0.04 -0.12
N ALA A 126 22.44 0.32 0.61
CA ALA A 126 21.08 0.10 0.18
C ALA A 126 20.18 1.26 0.58
N ALA A 127 19.10 1.44 -0.16
CA ALA A 127 18.05 2.37 0.21
C ALA A 127 17.23 1.79 1.37
N ALA A 128 16.95 2.60 2.38
CA ALA A 128 16.00 2.23 3.43
C ALA A 128 14.59 2.14 2.83
N VAL A 129 13.80 1.19 3.32
CA VAL A 129 12.40 1.02 2.97
C VAL A 129 11.55 1.59 4.09
N ASP A 130 10.57 2.44 3.76
CA ASP A 130 9.65 3.00 4.74
C ASP A 130 8.54 2.00 5.14
N SER A 131 7.67 2.40 6.08
CA SER A 131 6.55 1.56 6.55
C SER A 131 5.51 1.23 5.48
N SER A 132 5.56 1.91 4.33
CA SER A 132 4.71 1.64 3.17
C SER A 132 5.34 0.69 2.15
N GLY A 133 6.58 0.23 2.39
CA GLY A 133 7.32 -0.63 1.47
C GLY A 133 8.03 0.14 0.35
N LYS A 134 8.09 1.48 0.42
CA LYS A 134 8.73 2.31 -0.59
C LYS A 134 10.19 2.57 -0.23
N ALA A 135 11.08 2.35 -1.19
CA ALA A 135 12.51 2.65 -1.05
C ALA A 135 12.83 4.07 -1.54
N ASP A 136 13.63 4.81 -0.77
CA ASP A 136 14.20 6.10 -1.20
C ASP A 136 15.60 5.91 -1.79
N LEU A 137 15.68 5.80 -3.11
CA LEU A 137 16.95 5.60 -3.83
C LEU A 137 17.89 6.81 -3.77
N SER A 138 17.43 7.97 -3.29
CA SER A 138 18.29 9.14 -3.12
C SER A 138 19.13 9.09 -1.84
N LYS A 139 18.77 8.20 -0.89
CA LYS A 139 19.41 8.06 0.41
C LYS A 139 19.87 6.63 0.63
N LEU A 140 21.09 6.35 0.18
CA LEU A 140 21.75 5.07 0.41
C LEU A 140 22.48 5.08 1.76
N ASN A 141 22.23 4.07 2.58
CA ASN A 141 22.90 3.86 3.86
C ASN A 141 23.51 2.45 3.89
N LYS A 142 24.40 2.18 4.85
CA LYS A 142 24.94 0.82 5.07
C LYS A 142 23.77 -0.14 5.30
N LEU A 143 23.73 -1.22 4.52
CA LEU A 143 22.73 -2.26 4.66
C LEU A 143 22.98 -3.01 5.97
N GLN A 144 22.07 -2.86 6.91
CA GLN A 144 22.05 -3.57 8.18
C GLN A 144 20.82 -4.45 8.22
N ILE A 145 21.02 -5.71 8.61
CA ILE A 145 19.94 -6.67 8.80
C ILE A 145 19.55 -6.65 10.28
N PRO A 146 18.40 -6.08 10.65
CA PRO A 146 17.98 -6.04 12.04
C PRO A 146 17.74 -7.47 12.56
N THR A 147 18.15 -7.73 13.79
CA THR A 147 17.98 -9.03 14.46
C THR A 147 16.55 -9.28 14.94
N THR A 148 15.76 -8.22 15.06
CA THR A 148 14.36 -8.28 15.48
C THR A 148 13.46 -7.94 14.30
N THR A 149 12.83 -8.95 13.72
CA THR A 149 11.62 -8.76 12.92
C THR A 149 10.46 -8.53 13.88
N ALA A 150 10.45 -7.40 14.58
CA ALA A 150 9.26 -6.96 15.29
C ALA A 150 8.28 -6.45 14.23
N GLY A 151 7.51 -7.37 13.64
CA GLY A 151 6.29 -6.97 12.97
C GLY A 151 5.44 -6.28 14.04
N GLU A 152 5.30 -4.96 13.94
CA GLU A 152 4.41 -4.23 14.84
C GLU A 152 3.03 -4.88 14.74
N ALA A 153 2.50 -5.29 15.88
CA ALA A 153 1.17 -5.86 15.92
C ALA A 153 0.17 -4.83 15.37
N ARG A 154 -0.66 -5.27 14.42
CA ARG A 154 -1.71 -4.43 13.86
C ARG A 154 -3.03 -4.82 14.48
N GLN A 155 -3.63 -3.88 15.19
CA GLN A 155 -4.97 -4.04 15.75
C GLN A 155 -5.97 -4.34 14.63
N THR A 156 -6.89 -5.28 14.89
CA THR A 156 -7.98 -5.58 13.96
C THR A 156 -8.93 -4.38 13.86
N SER A 157 -9.14 -3.85 12.65
CA SER A 157 -10.00 -2.69 12.40
C SER A 157 -11.36 -3.05 11.80
N LEU A 158 -11.40 -4.05 10.92
CA LEU A 158 -12.61 -4.49 10.23
C LEU A 158 -12.69 -6.03 10.26
N VAL A 159 -13.90 -6.54 10.47
CA VAL A 159 -14.22 -7.97 10.37
C VAL A 159 -15.40 -8.12 9.43
N ASP A 160 -15.15 -8.65 8.24
CA ASP A 160 -16.19 -8.98 7.28
C ASP A 160 -16.59 -10.46 7.46
N LEU A 161 -17.85 -10.70 7.81
CA LEU A 161 -18.36 -12.04 8.07
C LEU A 161 -19.57 -12.37 7.19
N SER A 162 -19.41 -13.40 6.36
CA SER A 162 -20.51 -14.00 5.59
C SER A 162 -21.06 -15.21 6.32
N LEU A 163 -22.37 -15.26 6.52
CA LEU A 163 -23.03 -16.30 7.32
C LEU A 163 -24.39 -16.67 6.75
N ASN A 164 -24.83 -17.91 7.01
CA ASN A 164 -26.14 -18.42 6.65
C ASN A 164 -26.91 -18.78 7.92
N LEU A 165 -28.10 -18.19 8.12
CA LEU A 165 -28.92 -18.42 9.30
C LEU A 165 -30.08 -19.37 8.98
N PRO A 166 -30.37 -20.34 9.86
CA PRO A 166 -31.48 -21.29 9.67
C PRO A 166 -32.84 -20.58 9.68
N SER A 167 -33.63 -20.77 8.64
CA SER A 167 -34.95 -20.13 8.52
C SER A 167 -35.98 -20.69 9.51
N ASP A 168 -35.82 -21.95 9.90
CA ASP A 168 -36.66 -22.73 10.81
C ASP A 168 -36.33 -22.54 12.30
N ALA A 169 -35.32 -21.73 12.64
CA ALA A 169 -35.00 -21.43 14.02
C ALA A 169 -36.19 -20.84 14.79
N GLU A 170 -36.34 -21.24 16.05
CA GLU A 170 -37.37 -20.74 16.95
C GLU A 170 -37.13 -19.29 17.36
N VAL A 171 -38.21 -18.55 17.58
CA VAL A 171 -38.16 -17.17 18.08
C VAL A 171 -37.97 -17.20 19.59
N ILE A 172 -36.97 -16.48 20.07
CA ILE A 172 -36.64 -16.40 21.50
C ILE A 172 -37.13 -15.05 22.04
N TYR A 173 -38.00 -15.09 23.04
CA TYR A 173 -38.56 -13.90 23.71
C TYR A 173 -37.87 -13.57 25.04
N SER A 174 -37.05 -14.47 25.57
CA SER A 174 -36.30 -14.25 26.80
C SER A 174 -35.17 -13.23 26.58
N GLU A 175 -34.78 -12.56 27.66
CA GLU A 175 -33.62 -11.68 27.64
C GLU A 175 -32.35 -12.48 27.33
N PHE A 176 -31.49 -11.91 26.47
CA PHE A 176 -30.27 -12.55 26.03
C PHE A 176 -29.30 -12.75 27.21
N ASN A 177 -28.75 -13.96 27.33
CA ASN A 177 -27.71 -14.28 28.31
C ASN A 177 -26.69 -15.26 27.72
N ARG A 178 -25.45 -14.78 27.51
CA ARG A 178 -24.36 -15.58 26.92
C ARG A 178 -24.07 -16.90 27.64
N ASN A 179 -24.33 -16.98 28.94
CA ASN A 179 -24.08 -18.17 29.75
C ASN A 179 -25.24 -19.17 29.69
N ASN A 180 -26.36 -18.80 29.08
CA ASN A 180 -27.53 -19.65 28.90
C ASN A 180 -27.75 -19.97 27.41
N PRO A 181 -27.42 -21.20 26.96
CA PRO A 181 -27.59 -21.62 25.57
C PRO A 181 -29.02 -21.52 25.03
N ASN A 182 -30.03 -21.50 25.90
CA ASN A 182 -31.44 -21.39 25.49
C ASN A 182 -31.85 -19.95 25.12
N THR A 183 -30.95 -18.97 25.25
CA THR A 183 -31.24 -17.55 24.97
C THR A 183 -30.68 -17.06 23.63
N TYR A 184 -30.07 -17.95 22.84
CA TYR A 184 -29.60 -17.64 21.49
C TYR A 184 -29.72 -18.86 20.57
N ASN A 185 -29.83 -18.63 19.25
CA ASN A 185 -30.00 -19.72 18.29
C ASN A 185 -28.66 -20.25 17.76
N LYS A 186 -27.71 -19.33 17.51
CA LYS A 186 -26.38 -19.65 16.96
C LYS A 186 -25.34 -18.71 17.55
N SER A 187 -24.09 -19.17 17.57
CA SER A 187 -22.94 -18.35 17.92
C SER A 187 -21.76 -18.68 17.00
N THR A 188 -20.97 -17.66 16.66
CA THR A 188 -19.73 -17.79 15.90
C THR A 188 -18.63 -17.06 16.64
N ALA A 189 -17.44 -17.64 16.72
CA ALA A 189 -16.30 -17.03 17.37
C ALA A 189 -15.15 -16.86 16.37
N LEU A 190 -14.45 -15.74 16.47
CA LEU A 190 -13.27 -15.42 15.67
C LEU A 190 -12.23 -14.71 16.53
N SER A 191 -10.96 -14.81 16.17
CA SER A 191 -9.88 -14.13 16.90
C SER A 191 -9.66 -12.72 16.34
N VAL A 192 -9.68 -11.73 17.22
CA VAL A 192 -9.29 -10.34 16.93
C VAL A 192 -8.05 -9.97 17.73
N TYR A 193 -7.25 -9.04 17.23
CA TYR A 193 -5.98 -8.66 17.85
C TYR A 193 -6.03 -7.21 18.33
N ASP A 194 -5.44 -6.94 19.50
CA ASP A 194 -5.18 -5.58 19.97
C ASP A 194 -3.91 -4.98 19.33
N SER A 195 -3.61 -3.72 19.67
CA SER A 195 -2.38 -3.03 19.22
C SER A 195 -1.09 -3.61 19.81
N GLY A 196 -1.20 -4.44 20.87
CA GLY A 196 -0.08 -5.18 21.45
C GLY A 196 0.13 -6.57 20.82
N GLY A 197 -0.78 -7.02 19.95
CA GLY A 197 -0.74 -8.33 19.32
C GLY A 197 -1.34 -9.46 20.15
N ASN A 198 -1.98 -9.13 21.28
CA ASN A 198 -2.71 -10.13 22.05
C ASN A 198 -3.99 -10.52 21.30
N SER A 199 -4.27 -11.82 21.28
CA SER A 199 -5.47 -12.37 20.65
C SER A 199 -6.62 -12.42 21.65
N TYR A 200 -7.76 -11.87 21.26
CA TYR A 200 -9.02 -11.95 21.98
C TYR A 200 -10.04 -12.71 21.14
N LEU A 201 -10.88 -13.49 21.80
CA LEU A 201 -11.97 -14.21 21.14
C LEU A 201 -13.19 -13.28 21.04
N ALA A 202 -13.49 -12.83 19.83
CA ALA A 202 -14.73 -12.14 19.53
C ALA A 202 -15.83 -13.17 19.24
N THR A 203 -16.82 -13.26 20.12
CA THR A 203 -17.97 -14.15 19.99
C THR A 203 -19.21 -13.35 19.60
N ILE A 204 -19.84 -13.74 18.50
CA ILE A 204 -21.05 -13.13 17.97
C ILE A 204 -22.20 -14.13 18.19
N TYR A 205 -23.23 -13.70 18.89
CA TYR A 205 -24.45 -14.45 19.15
C TYR A 205 -25.59 -13.94 18.27
N TYR A 206 -26.36 -14.86 17.70
CA TYR A 206 -27.49 -14.58 16.81
C TYR A 206 -28.78 -15.07 17.47
N VAL A 207 -29.73 -14.15 17.67
CA VAL A 207 -31.03 -14.41 18.29
C VAL A 207 -32.13 -14.04 17.32
N LYS A 208 -33.02 -14.96 17.00
CA LYS A 208 -34.17 -14.70 16.15
C LYS A 208 -35.29 -14.06 16.99
N THR A 209 -35.69 -12.84 16.65
CA THR A 209 -36.65 -12.04 17.43
C THR A 209 -38.05 -12.02 16.81
N ALA A 210 -38.18 -12.27 15.50
CA ALA A 210 -39.47 -12.36 14.84
C ALA A 210 -39.41 -13.23 13.57
N ASN A 211 -40.52 -13.92 13.30
CA ASN A 211 -40.75 -14.60 12.03
C ASN A 211 -41.29 -13.63 10.98
N ALA A 212 -41.02 -13.95 9.71
CA ALA A 212 -41.66 -13.29 8.59
C ALA A 212 -43.18 -13.42 8.66
N THR A 213 -43.90 -12.33 8.36
CA THR A 213 -45.36 -12.25 8.29
C THR A 213 -45.77 -11.65 6.94
N ALA A 214 -47.06 -11.74 6.58
CA ALA A 214 -47.56 -11.14 5.34
C ALA A 214 -47.29 -9.63 5.23
N ASN A 215 -47.23 -8.92 6.38
CA ASN A 215 -46.95 -7.48 6.44
C ASN A 215 -45.44 -7.15 6.55
N SER A 216 -44.60 -8.13 6.90
CA SER A 216 -43.15 -7.98 7.01
C SER A 216 -42.48 -9.29 6.56
N PRO A 217 -42.12 -9.41 5.28
CA PRO A 217 -41.72 -10.70 4.67
C PRO A 217 -40.31 -11.18 5.09
N PHE A 218 -39.68 -10.54 6.09
CA PHE A 218 -38.32 -10.82 6.51
C PHE A 218 -38.28 -11.36 7.95
N ASN A 219 -37.48 -12.40 8.17
CA ASN A 219 -37.13 -12.84 9.53
C ASN A 219 -36.23 -11.80 10.19
N LYS A 220 -36.50 -11.47 11.45
CA LYS A 220 -35.68 -10.52 12.21
C LYS A 220 -34.71 -11.26 13.13
N TRP A 221 -33.46 -10.85 13.07
CA TRP A 221 -32.37 -11.38 13.86
C TRP A 221 -31.66 -10.23 14.58
N GLN A 222 -31.42 -10.42 15.86
CA GLN A 222 -30.63 -9.54 16.70
C GLN A 222 -29.26 -10.16 16.92
N THR A 223 -28.21 -9.35 16.78
CA THR A 223 -26.82 -9.74 17.04
C THR A 223 -26.34 -9.15 18.36
N TYR A 224 -25.57 -9.95 19.10
CA TYR A 224 -24.84 -9.51 20.30
C TYR A 224 -23.38 -9.90 20.14
N VAL A 225 -22.48 -8.94 20.27
CA VAL A 225 -21.03 -9.14 20.07
C VAL A 225 -20.32 -8.98 21.40
N PHE A 226 -19.46 -9.94 21.73
CA PHE A 226 -18.59 -9.89 22.91
C PHE A 226 -17.15 -10.08 22.46
N VAL A 227 -16.23 -9.29 23.00
CA VAL A 227 -14.79 -9.50 22.82
C VAL A 227 -14.23 -9.89 24.17
N GLY A 228 -13.86 -11.16 24.34
CA GLY A 228 -13.59 -11.70 25.66
C GLY A 228 -14.82 -11.60 26.56
N ASP A 229 -14.69 -10.91 27.70
CA ASP A 229 -15.78 -10.67 28.63
C ASP A 229 -16.60 -9.41 28.35
N ASP A 230 -16.09 -8.50 27.52
CA ASP A 230 -16.67 -7.18 27.30
C ASP A 230 -17.74 -7.22 26.20
N ALA A 231 -18.92 -6.68 26.53
CA ALA A 231 -20.01 -6.50 25.57
C ALA A 231 -19.70 -5.33 24.64
N VAL A 232 -19.62 -5.60 23.34
CA VAL A 232 -19.54 -4.55 22.33
C VAL A 232 -20.94 -4.06 22.08
N SER A 233 -21.23 -2.86 22.59
CA SER A 233 -22.50 -2.19 22.33
C SER A 233 -22.56 -1.79 20.86
N ALA A 234 -23.63 -2.17 20.18
CA ALA A 234 -23.87 -1.73 18.81
C ALA A 234 -24.01 -0.21 18.82
N ALA A 235 -23.07 0.48 18.19
CA ALA A 235 -23.25 1.89 17.84
C ALA A 235 -24.16 1.95 16.62
N LEU A 236 -25.16 2.85 16.64
CA LEU A 236 -25.87 3.20 15.43
C LEU A 236 -24.84 3.80 14.45
N GLN A 237 -24.73 3.19 13.28
CA GLN A 237 -23.95 3.75 12.18
C GLN A 237 -24.91 4.43 11.21
N GLN A 238 -24.54 5.64 10.80
CA GLN A 238 -25.33 6.44 9.87
C GLN A 238 -25.63 5.64 8.59
N ALA A 239 -26.91 5.54 8.25
CA ALA A 239 -27.35 4.82 7.07
C ALA A 239 -26.63 5.29 5.80
N THR A 240 -26.03 4.36 5.06
CA THR A 240 -25.39 4.63 3.76
C THR A 240 -26.25 4.15 2.60
N ASP A 241 -26.02 4.65 1.40
CA ASP A 241 -26.55 4.06 0.17
C ASP A 241 -25.73 2.85 -0.31
N GLU A 242 -26.08 2.29 -1.46
CA GLU A 242 -25.40 1.13 -2.08
C GLU A 242 -23.92 1.40 -2.44
N ASN A 243 -23.51 2.67 -2.47
CA ASN A 243 -22.15 3.11 -2.75
C ASN A 243 -21.39 3.51 -1.48
N GLY A 244 -22.00 3.38 -0.29
CA GLY A 244 -21.40 3.77 0.98
C GLY A 244 -21.52 5.26 1.32
N GLU A 245 -22.33 6.05 0.60
CA GLU A 245 -22.56 7.47 0.92
C GLU A 245 -23.58 7.66 2.03
N LEU A 246 -23.26 8.51 3.00
CA LEU A 246 -24.14 8.84 4.13
C LEU A 246 -25.46 9.47 3.65
N ARG A 247 -26.59 8.97 4.16
CA ARG A 247 -27.92 9.50 3.87
C ARG A 247 -28.35 10.56 4.89
N TYR A 248 -29.01 11.59 4.36
CA TYR A 248 -29.59 12.70 5.13
C TYR A 248 -31.07 12.80 4.83
N VAL A 249 -31.85 13.20 5.84
CA VAL A 249 -33.29 13.37 5.74
C VAL A 249 -33.64 14.86 5.85
N ASN A 250 -34.52 15.33 4.97
CA ASN A 250 -35.05 16.70 5.07
C ASN A 250 -36.26 16.76 6.03
N LYS A 251 -36.76 17.96 6.32
CA LYS A 251 -37.93 18.19 7.17
C LYS A 251 -39.24 17.57 6.66
N TYR A 252 -39.25 17.05 5.43
CA TYR A 252 -40.39 16.40 4.78
C TYR A 252 -40.22 14.87 4.72
N GLY A 253 -39.16 14.31 5.30
CA GLY A 253 -38.93 12.86 5.36
C GLY A 253 -38.24 12.26 4.13
N GLU A 254 -37.76 13.07 3.18
CA GLU A 254 -37.09 12.57 1.98
C GLU A 254 -35.61 12.30 2.25
N LEU A 255 -35.14 11.09 1.89
CA LEU A 255 -33.74 10.66 2.02
C LEU A 255 -32.93 11.04 0.78
N LYS A 256 -31.80 11.71 0.98
CA LYS A 256 -30.82 12.01 -0.08
C LYS A 256 -29.39 11.66 0.35
N PRO A 257 -28.55 11.17 -0.58
CA PRO A 257 -27.14 10.88 -0.30
C PRO A 257 -26.35 12.19 -0.13
N ARG A 258 -25.18 12.11 0.53
CA ARG A 258 -24.35 13.27 0.90
C ARG A 258 -23.97 14.12 -0.31
N SER A 259 -23.62 13.50 -1.43
CA SER A 259 -23.22 14.17 -2.68
C SER A 259 -24.26 15.18 -3.19
N GLU A 260 -25.55 14.88 -3.04
CA GLU A 260 -26.64 15.77 -3.48
C GLU A 260 -26.95 16.90 -2.49
N VAL A 261 -26.42 16.83 -1.28
CA VAL A 261 -26.82 17.72 -0.17
C VAL A 261 -25.65 18.46 0.47
N GLU A 262 -24.43 18.27 -0.02
CA GLU A 262 -23.21 18.88 0.51
C GLU A 262 -23.32 20.41 0.61
N ASP A 263 -23.74 21.07 -0.47
CA ASP A 263 -23.94 22.54 -0.51
C ASP A 263 -25.04 23.03 0.45
N LEU A 264 -26.02 22.17 0.72
CA LEU A 264 -27.17 22.47 1.58
C LEU A 264 -26.84 22.27 3.07
N LEU A 265 -25.86 21.42 3.39
CA LEU A 265 -25.39 21.16 4.75
C LEU A 265 -24.58 22.34 5.31
N VAL A 266 -23.86 23.07 4.46
CA VAL A 266 -22.99 24.20 4.88
C VAL A 266 -23.79 25.49 5.09
N ASN A 267 -24.92 25.65 4.40
CA ASN A 267 -25.76 26.84 4.49
C ASN A 267 -26.88 26.69 5.54
N ARG A 268 -26.77 27.43 6.65
CA ARG A 268 -27.62 27.38 7.86
C ARG A 268 -29.14 27.59 7.66
N LYS A 269 -29.64 27.76 6.43
CA LYS A 269 -31.07 28.05 6.15
C LYS A 269 -31.98 26.81 6.14
N THR A 270 -31.46 25.60 5.95
CA THR A 270 -32.22 24.36 6.16
C THR A 270 -31.25 23.23 6.56
N GLN A 271 -31.02 23.03 7.85
CA GLN A 271 -30.23 21.87 8.30
C GLN A 271 -31.02 20.59 7.99
N LYS A 272 -30.46 19.74 7.12
CA LYS A 272 -30.91 18.35 6.99
C LYS A 272 -30.27 17.57 8.13
N PHE A 273 -31.05 16.72 8.80
CA PHE A 273 -30.56 15.92 9.92
C PHE A 273 -29.98 14.61 9.37
N ALA A 274 -29.04 14.00 10.08
CA ALA A 274 -28.74 12.60 9.82
C ALA A 274 -30.01 11.80 10.12
N LEU A 275 -30.26 10.72 9.36
CA LEU A 275 -31.45 9.89 9.58
C LEU A 275 -31.53 9.38 11.03
N ASP A 276 -30.37 9.13 11.64
CA ASP A 276 -30.25 8.62 13.01
C ASP A 276 -30.44 9.69 14.09
N ASP A 277 -30.38 10.98 13.74
CA ASP A 277 -30.64 12.08 14.68
C ASP A 277 -32.15 12.28 14.95
N LEU A 278 -33.03 11.66 14.15
CA LEU A 278 -34.49 11.72 14.31
C LEU A 278 -34.97 10.79 15.43
N THR A 279 -34.77 11.21 16.67
CA THR A 279 -35.17 10.44 17.87
C THR A 279 -36.61 10.71 18.35
N ASP A 280 -37.26 11.79 17.88
CA ASP A 280 -38.62 12.20 18.30
C ASP A 280 -39.67 11.81 17.23
N VAL A 281 -40.07 10.53 17.21
CA VAL A 281 -41.15 10.05 16.33
C VAL A 281 -42.50 10.45 16.90
N ARG A 282 -43.12 11.48 16.32
CA ARG A 282 -44.48 11.90 16.68
C ARG A 282 -45.50 11.28 15.74
N THR A 283 -46.46 10.53 16.27
CA THR A 283 -47.64 10.08 15.54
C THR A 283 -48.51 11.28 15.18
N SER A 284 -48.76 11.47 13.88
CA SER A 284 -49.64 12.53 13.37
C SER A 284 -51.05 12.33 13.92
N VAL A 285 -51.57 13.34 14.63
CA VAL A 285 -52.97 13.38 15.08
C VAL A 285 -53.79 14.12 14.04
N SER A 286 -55.00 13.64 13.72
CA SER A 286 -55.91 14.31 12.79
C SER A 286 -56.24 15.73 13.26
N ALA A 287 -56.11 16.72 12.37
CA ALA A 287 -56.47 18.09 12.67
C ALA A 287 -57.98 18.21 12.91
N THR A 288 -58.37 18.79 14.05
CA THR A 288 -59.78 19.07 14.35
C THR A 288 -60.11 20.45 13.79
N VAL A 289 -60.97 20.51 12.77
CA VAL A 289 -61.57 21.77 12.30
C VAL A 289 -62.79 22.05 13.16
N THR A 290 -62.75 23.11 13.96
CA THR A 290 -63.93 23.73 14.56
C THR A 290 -64.35 24.90 13.67
N GLY A 291 -65.45 24.75 12.94
CA GLY A 291 -66.11 25.88 12.29
C GLY A 291 -66.80 26.73 13.35
N GLY A 292 -66.70 28.06 13.26
CA GLY A 292 -67.46 28.97 14.12
C GLY A 292 -68.96 28.80 13.89
N ASP A 293 -69.75 28.92 14.95
CA ASP A 293 -71.20 28.84 14.87
C ASP A 293 -71.74 29.90 13.90
N LEU A 294 -72.63 29.48 12.99
CA LEU A 294 -73.39 30.39 12.15
C LEU A 294 -74.22 31.31 13.06
N PRO A 295 -74.14 32.65 12.90
CA PRO A 295 -74.98 33.55 13.67
C PRO A 295 -76.45 33.22 13.43
N SER A 296 -77.23 33.12 14.51
CA SER A 296 -78.63 32.64 14.54
C SER A 296 -79.66 33.56 13.87
N SER A 297 -79.21 34.48 13.01
CA SER A 297 -80.05 35.36 12.20
C SER A 297 -79.59 35.31 10.75
N LEU A 298 -79.65 34.12 10.16
CA LEU A 298 -79.47 33.94 8.73
C LEU A 298 -80.84 34.16 8.06
N ASP A 299 -81.10 35.39 7.61
CA ASP A 299 -82.22 35.65 6.70
C ASP A 299 -81.88 35.05 5.34
N LEU A 300 -82.67 34.05 4.92
CA LEU A 300 -82.49 33.30 3.68
C LEU A 300 -83.27 33.92 2.49
N SER A 301 -83.82 35.13 2.62
CA SER A 301 -84.39 35.85 1.48
C SER A 301 -83.30 36.48 0.60
N SER A 302 -82.69 35.63 -0.22
CA SER A 302 -82.19 35.83 -1.60
C SER A 302 -81.70 37.20 -2.12
N ASP A 303 -81.04 38.08 -1.35
CA ASP A 303 -80.39 39.24 -1.99
C ASP A 303 -79.15 39.85 -1.31
N GLN A 304 -78.42 39.10 -0.47
CA GLN A 304 -77.10 39.54 0.03
C GLN A 304 -76.09 38.40 -0.07
N GLY A 305 -75.16 38.50 -1.03
CA GLY A 305 -74.07 37.55 -1.19
C GLY A 305 -73.06 37.65 -0.04
N PHE A 306 -72.61 36.50 0.47
CA PHE A 306 -71.54 36.43 1.47
C PHE A 306 -70.18 36.72 0.82
N ASN A 307 -69.43 37.67 1.37
CA ASN A 307 -68.06 37.96 0.96
C ASN A 307 -67.07 37.22 1.88
N PHE A 308 -66.45 36.16 1.36
CA PHE A 308 -65.51 35.29 2.09
C PHE A 308 -64.06 35.80 2.12
N THR A 309 -63.80 37.06 1.79
CA THR A 309 -62.42 37.60 1.71
C THR A 309 -61.95 38.37 2.95
N ALA A 310 -62.75 38.45 4.02
CA ALA A 310 -62.48 39.36 5.13
C ALA A 310 -61.83 38.77 6.39
N ASP A 311 -61.58 37.45 6.48
CA ASP A 311 -60.91 36.87 7.64
C ASP A 311 -59.60 36.17 7.22
N ASN A 312 -58.48 36.87 7.47
CA ASN A 312 -57.14 36.30 7.62
C ASN A 312 -56.80 36.30 9.11
#